data_AF-A0A8T4JKN0-F1
#
_entry.id   AF-A0A8T4JKN0-F1
#
_cell.length_a   1.000
_cell.length_b   1.000
_cell.length_c   1.000
_cell.angle_alpha   90.00
_cell.angle_beta   90.00
_cell.angle_gamma   90.00
#
_symmetry.space_group_name_H-M   'P 1'
#
loop_
_entity.id
_entity.type
_entity.pdbx_description
1 polymer ?
#
loop_
_entity_poly.entity_id
_entity_poly.type
_entity_poly.pdbx_seq_one_letter_code
_entity_poly.pdbx_strand_id
1 'polypeptide(L)'
;MSMIKFMVGISSLIPTSLLAIFKLSGGEIGPFYWLLQGVVFLVTFFALLIVFLYLVQTRLYFVYPTRQLNAIRKYYLEKDKQDFEYNQMYTNYRFSAFKWMSTHTFIIFGVSIISTVFWIGGVLSLATYFGVESKWGVSLISGFILLVLSNFLAGRYLKNKSRLAADDAVHGSK
;
A
#
# COMPACT_ATOMS: atom_id res chain seq x y z
N MET A 1 -7.73 4.75 -10.49
CA MET A 1 -8.09 3.47 -11.14
C MET A 1 -6.96 2.85 -11.94
N SER A 2 -6.17 3.62 -12.72
CA SER A 2 -5.05 3.10 -13.53
C SER A 2 -4.04 2.25 -12.73
N MET A 3 -3.61 2.72 -11.55
CA MET A 3 -2.66 1.98 -10.70
C MET A 3 -3.16 0.60 -10.24
N ILE A 4 -4.44 0.47 -9.89
CA ILE A 4 -5.00 -0.82 -9.45
C ILE A 4 -5.00 -1.81 -10.62
N LYS A 5 -5.34 -1.36 -11.83
CA LYS A 5 -5.29 -2.20 -13.03
C LYS A 5 -3.87 -2.66 -13.33
N PHE A 6 -2.89 -1.77 -13.23
CA PHE A 6 -1.48 -2.10 -13.39
C PHE A 6 -1.02 -3.17 -12.39
N MET A 7 -1.38 -2.99 -11.13
CA MET A 7 -1.05 -3.95 -10.06
C MET A 7 -1.66 -5.33 -10.28
N VAL A 8 -2.96 -5.38 -10.59
CA VAL A 8 -3.65 -6.65 -10.87
C VAL A 8 -3.00 -7.32 -12.09
N GLY A 9 -2.74 -6.56 -13.16
CA GLY A 9 -2.10 -7.06 -14.37
C GLY A 9 -0.70 -7.64 -14.14
N ILE A 10 0.17 -6.95 -13.40
CA ILE A 10 1.50 -7.50 -13.07
C ILE A 10 1.37 -8.73 -12.17
N SER A 11 0.49 -8.67 -11.17
CA SER A 11 0.35 -9.76 -10.20
C SER A 11 -0.15 -11.07 -10.84
N SER A 12 -0.94 -10.99 -11.91
CA SER A 12 -1.39 -12.15 -12.67
C SER A 12 -0.40 -12.56 -13.76
N LEU A 13 0.24 -11.60 -14.43
CA LEU A 13 1.18 -11.88 -15.52
C LEU A 13 2.40 -12.66 -15.03
N ILE A 14 3.02 -12.25 -13.92
CA ILE A 14 4.30 -12.83 -13.46
C ILE A 14 4.18 -14.34 -13.19
N PRO A 15 3.22 -14.84 -12.37
CA PRO A 15 3.07 -16.27 -12.14
C PRO A 15 2.73 -17.05 -13.41
N THR A 16 1.89 -16.49 -14.29
CA THR A 16 1.52 -17.14 -15.55
C THR A 16 2.70 -17.25 -16.50
N SER A 17 3.52 -16.21 -16.63
CA SER A 17 4.73 -16.24 -17.46
C SER A 17 5.74 -17.27 -16.95
N LEU A 18 5.94 -17.36 -15.63
CA LEU A 18 6.85 -18.35 -15.06
C LEU A 18 6.33 -19.78 -15.21
N LEU A 19 5.02 -19.99 -15.05
CA LEU A 19 4.40 -21.28 -15.33
C LEU A 19 4.52 -21.69 -16.80
N ALA A 20 4.41 -20.73 -17.73
CA ALA A 20 4.61 -20.99 -19.15
C ALA A 20 6.06 -21.39 -19.44
N ILE A 21 7.05 -20.67 -18.88
CA ILE A 21 8.47 -21.02 -18.99
C ILE A 21 8.72 -22.43 -18.46
N PHE A 22 8.16 -22.76 -17.29
CA PHE A 22 8.27 -24.07 -16.68
C PHE A 22 7.73 -25.21 -17.56
N LYS A 23 6.59 -25.00 -18.20
CA LYS A 23 6.01 -26.00 -19.11
C LYS A 23 6.82 -26.14 -20.40
N LEU A 24 7.35 -25.04 -20.93
CA LEU A 24 8.19 -25.05 -22.14
C LEU A 24 9.53 -25.74 -21.91
N SER A 25 10.07 -25.72 -20.68
CA SER A 25 11.31 -26.43 -20.33
C SER A 25 11.11 -27.93 -20.10
N GLY A 26 9.99 -28.52 -20.53
CA GLY A 26 9.73 -29.96 -20.41
C GLY A 26 9.42 -30.43 -18.98
N GLY A 27 9.18 -29.51 -18.04
CA GLY A 27 8.88 -29.85 -16.64
C GLY A 27 10.08 -30.32 -15.82
N GLU A 28 11.28 -30.35 -16.39
CA GLU A 28 12.50 -30.64 -15.63
C GLU A 28 12.92 -29.41 -14.82
N ILE A 29 12.76 -29.51 -13.50
CA ILE A 29 13.01 -28.41 -12.56
C ILE A 29 14.51 -28.36 -12.22
N GLY A 30 15.30 -27.75 -13.09
CA GLY A 30 16.70 -27.46 -12.79
C GLY A 30 16.83 -26.45 -11.62
N PRO A 31 17.95 -26.44 -10.87
CA PRO A 31 18.22 -25.45 -9.84
C PRO A 31 18.10 -24.00 -10.35
N PHE A 32 18.46 -23.78 -11.62
CA PHE A 32 18.38 -22.48 -12.28
C PHE A 32 16.95 -21.90 -12.32
N TYR A 33 15.92 -22.75 -12.41
CA TYR A 33 14.52 -22.31 -12.42
C TYR A 33 14.14 -21.61 -11.10
N TRP A 34 14.54 -22.19 -9.96
CA TRP A 34 14.27 -21.61 -8.64
C TRP A 34 14.99 -20.27 -8.43
N LEU A 35 16.21 -20.15 -8.95
CA LEU A 35 16.94 -18.88 -8.92
C LEU A 35 16.22 -17.82 -9.77
N LEU A 36 15.84 -18.14 -11.00
CA LEU A 36 15.13 -17.24 -11.89
C LEU A 36 13.79 -16.78 -11.29
N GLN A 37 12.98 -17.73 -10.81
CA GLN A 37 11.71 -17.44 -10.15
C GLN A 37 11.91 -16.53 -8.93
N GLY A 38 12.92 -16.81 -8.11
CA GLY A 38 13.27 -16.00 -6.94
C GLY A 38 13.59 -14.55 -7.32
N VAL A 39 14.45 -14.34 -8.32
CA VAL A 39 14.82 -13.00 -8.80
C VAL A 39 13.61 -12.26 -9.34
N VAL A 40 12.80 -12.89 -10.20
CA VAL A 40 11.61 -12.26 -10.80
C VAL A 40 10.59 -11.87 -9.71
N PHE A 41 10.37 -12.74 -8.73
CA PHE A 41 9.46 -12.46 -7.62
C PHE A 41 9.95 -11.33 -6.73
N LEU A 42 11.25 -11.26 -6.43
CA LEU A 42 11.83 -10.16 -5.65
C LEU A 42 11.76 -8.82 -6.38
N VAL A 43 12.06 -8.79 -7.68
CA VAL A 43 11.91 -7.57 -8.50
C VAL A 43 10.47 -7.09 -8.51
N THR A 44 9.52 -8.02 -8.67
CA THR A 44 8.08 -7.71 -8.64
C THR A 44 7.66 -7.19 -7.26
N PHE A 45 8.17 -7.81 -6.18
CA PHE A 45 7.94 -7.32 -4.83
C PHE A 45 8.39 -5.87 -4.65
N PHE A 46 9.61 -5.52 -5.06
CA PHE A 46 10.10 -4.14 -4.94
C PHE A 46 9.27 -3.16 -5.77
N ALA A 47 8.85 -3.53 -6.97
CA ALA A 47 7.97 -2.71 -7.79
C ALA A 47 6.62 -2.46 -7.07
N LEU A 48 6.01 -3.50 -6.49
CA LEU A 48 4.76 -3.38 -5.73
C LEU A 48 4.94 -2.61 -4.42
N LEU A 49 6.10 -2.71 -3.77
CA LEU A 49 6.44 -1.93 -2.59
C LEU A 49 6.53 -0.43 -2.91
N ILE A 50 7.08 -0.07 -4.06
CA ILE A 50 7.10 1.33 -4.53
C ILE A 50 5.66 1.83 -4.73
N VAL A 51 4.80 1.03 -5.37
CA VAL A 51 3.38 1.38 -5.54
C VAL A 51 2.67 1.51 -4.19
N PHE A 52 2.96 0.62 -3.23
CA PHE A 52 2.44 0.70 -1.86
C PHE A 52 2.81 2.04 -1.22
N LEU A 53 4.09 2.41 -1.24
CA LEU A 53 4.57 3.67 -0.67
C LEU A 53 3.93 4.88 -1.35
N TYR A 54 3.81 4.84 -2.68
CA TYR A 54 3.14 5.88 -3.45
C TYR A 54 1.66 6.06 -3.06
N LEU A 55 0.92 4.96 -2.85
CA LEU A 55 -0.48 5.02 -2.41
C LEU A 55 -0.62 5.62 -1.00
N VAL A 56 0.29 5.24 -0.10
CA VAL A 56 0.34 5.81 1.26
C VAL A 56 0.61 7.32 1.21
N GLN A 57 1.55 7.77 0.39
CA GLN A 57 1.85 9.20 0.22
C GLN A 57 0.70 9.97 -0.43
N THR A 58 0.13 9.42 -1.51
CA THR A 58 -1.00 10.01 -2.25
C THR A 58 -2.20 10.26 -1.34
N ARG A 59 -2.45 9.34 -0.39
CA ARG A 59 -3.52 9.53 0.60
C ARG A 59 -3.31 10.76 1.47
N LEU A 60 -2.08 11.03 1.93
CA LEU A 60 -1.80 12.24 2.71
C LEU A 60 -1.95 13.49 1.84
N TYR A 61 -1.49 13.44 0.60
CA TYR A 61 -1.57 14.56 -0.34
C TYR A 61 -3.00 15.06 -0.52
N PHE A 62 -3.99 14.17 -0.65
CA PHE A 62 -5.40 14.58 -0.77
C PHE A 62 -6.04 15.05 0.53
N VAL A 63 -5.54 14.60 1.69
CA VAL A 63 -6.11 15.00 2.99
C VAL A 63 -5.83 16.47 3.30
N TYR A 64 -4.64 17.00 2.96
CA TYR A 64 -4.30 18.40 3.22
C TYR A 64 -5.24 19.42 2.57
N PRO A 65 -5.46 19.43 1.24
CA PRO A 65 -6.35 20.39 0.60
C PRO A 65 -7.79 20.21 1.05
N THR A 66 -8.23 18.97 1.29
CA THR A 66 -9.58 18.70 1.82
C THR A 66 -9.79 19.36 3.17
N ARG A 67 -8.78 19.34 4.06
CA ARG A 67 -8.86 19.99 5.36
C ARG A 67 -8.88 21.51 5.25
N GLN A 68 -8.04 22.09 4.40
CA GLN A 68 -8.01 23.54 4.17
C GLN A 68 -9.36 24.04 3.63
N LEU A 69 -9.94 23.35 2.65
CA LEU A 69 -11.27 23.67 2.13
C LEU A 69 -12.35 23.56 3.21
N ASN A 70 -12.28 22.53 4.07
CA ASN A 70 -13.23 22.38 5.17
C ASN A 70 -13.05 23.46 6.26
N ALA A 71 -11.83 23.92 6.51
CA ALA A 71 -11.54 25.00 7.44
C ALA A 71 -12.09 26.35 6.92
N ILE A 72 -11.83 26.67 5.65
CA ILE A 72 -12.39 27.87 4.97
C ILE A 72 -13.92 27.81 4.98
N ARG A 73 -14.51 26.67 4.64
CA ARG A 73 -15.96 26.49 4.64
C ARG A 73 -16.56 26.66 6.02
N LYS A 74 -15.90 26.13 7.06
CA LYS A 74 -16.33 26.32 8.45
C LYS A 74 -16.31 27.80 8.84
N TYR A 75 -15.27 28.53 8.46
CA TYR A 75 -15.17 29.97 8.70
C TYR A 75 -16.34 30.74 8.07
N TYR A 76 -16.66 30.48 6.80
CA TYR A 76 -17.79 31.12 6.11
C TYR A 76 -19.15 30.70 6.69
N LEU A 77 -19.34 29.44 7.07
CA LEU A 77 -20.59 28.99 7.70
C LEU A 77 -20.81 29.59 9.10
N GLU A 78 -19.75 29.97 9.81
CA GLU A 78 -19.87 30.66 11.10
C GLU A 78 -20.14 32.16 10.94
N LYS A 79 -19.69 32.77 9.82
CA LYS A 79 -19.77 34.22 9.54
C LYS A 79 -21.01 34.63 8.71
N ASP A 80 -21.37 33.86 7.69
CA ASP A 80 -22.46 34.12 6.72
C ASP A 80 -23.47 32.96 6.70
N LYS A 81 -24.17 32.75 7.82
CA LYS A 81 -25.14 31.64 7.96
C LYS A 81 -26.35 31.74 7.03
N GLN A 82 -26.71 32.94 6.56
CA GLN A 82 -28.01 33.19 5.96
C GLN A 82 -28.25 32.45 4.63
N ASP A 83 -27.21 32.09 3.87
CA ASP A 83 -27.37 31.54 2.52
C ASP A 83 -27.04 30.04 2.35
N PHE A 84 -26.57 29.36 3.41
CA PHE A 84 -26.00 28.00 3.29
C PHE A 84 -26.63 26.93 4.19
N GLU A 85 -27.92 27.05 4.51
CA GLU A 85 -28.62 26.17 5.46
C GLU A 85 -28.68 24.70 5.01
N TYR A 86 -28.79 24.44 3.70
CA TYR A 86 -29.06 23.10 3.15
C TYR A 86 -27.84 22.33 2.61
N ASN A 87 -26.68 22.98 2.48
CA ASN A 87 -25.48 22.36 1.92
C ASN A 87 -24.40 22.24 2.99
N GLN A 88 -24.53 21.25 3.87
CA GLN A 88 -23.53 20.93 4.89
C GLN A 88 -22.81 19.61 4.56
N MET A 89 -21.84 19.64 3.64
CA MET A 89 -20.82 18.59 3.63
C MET A 89 -19.91 18.73 4.85
N TYR A 90 -19.11 17.70 5.13
CA TYR A 90 -18.19 17.61 6.28
C TYR A 90 -17.43 18.93 6.58
N THR A 91 -17.84 19.66 7.63
CA THR A 91 -17.17 20.89 8.10
C THR A 91 -16.05 20.64 9.10
N ASN A 92 -15.96 19.42 9.62
CA ASN A 92 -14.92 19.05 10.57
C ASN A 92 -13.58 18.86 9.84
N TYR A 93 -12.64 19.80 10.03
CA TYR A 93 -11.30 19.76 9.45
C TYR A 93 -10.30 18.91 10.26
N ARG A 94 -10.65 18.47 11.48
CA ARG A 94 -9.78 17.68 12.37
C ARG A 94 -9.87 16.16 12.18
N PHE A 95 -10.46 15.69 11.08
CA PHE A 95 -10.60 14.25 10.86
C PHE A 95 -9.24 13.58 10.62
N SER A 96 -9.02 12.40 11.21
CA SER A 96 -7.84 11.57 10.95
C SER A 96 -7.78 11.16 9.48
N ALA A 97 -6.59 11.26 8.87
CA ALA A 97 -6.36 10.70 7.52
C ALA A 97 -6.54 9.18 7.51
N PHE A 98 -6.28 8.54 8.65
CA PHE A 98 -6.41 7.11 8.82
C PHE A 98 -7.84 6.77 9.27
N LYS A 99 -8.58 6.13 8.36
CA LYS A 99 -9.92 5.58 8.56
C LYS A 99 -9.90 4.13 8.13
N TRP A 100 -10.04 3.19 9.07
CA TRP A 100 -9.98 1.75 8.78
C TRP A 100 -10.97 1.32 7.70
N MET A 101 -12.21 1.81 7.78
CA MET A 101 -13.29 1.48 6.84
C MET A 101 -13.29 2.31 5.55
N SER A 102 -12.18 2.95 5.19
CA SER A 102 -12.08 3.68 3.92
C SER A 102 -11.63 2.74 2.80
N THR A 103 -12.28 2.86 1.63
CA THR A 103 -11.87 2.18 0.39
C THR A 103 -10.38 2.34 0.09
N HIS A 104 -9.79 3.51 0.40
CA HIS A 104 -8.35 3.73 0.21
C HIS A 104 -7.49 2.90 1.17
N THR A 105 -7.91 2.71 2.42
CA THR A 105 -7.21 1.82 3.37
C THR A 105 -7.28 0.38 2.88
N PHE A 106 -8.45 -0.03 2.39
CA PHE A 106 -8.64 -1.37 1.84
C PHE A 106 -7.74 -1.63 0.63
N ILE A 107 -7.62 -0.65 -0.29
CA ILE A 107 -6.70 -0.73 -1.42
C ILE A 107 -5.26 -0.85 -0.93
N ILE A 108 -4.80 0.04 -0.04
CA ILE A 108 -3.43 0.02 0.52
C ILE A 108 -3.13 -1.34 1.17
N PHE A 109 -4.07 -1.89 1.93
CA PHE A 109 -3.94 -3.19 2.57
C PHE A 109 -3.88 -4.33 1.54
N GLY A 110 -4.75 -4.32 0.54
CA GLY A 110 -4.73 -5.30 -0.55
C GLY A 110 -3.40 -5.28 -1.32
N VAL A 111 -2.86 -4.10 -1.60
CA VAL A 111 -1.52 -3.94 -2.19
C VAL A 111 -0.44 -4.58 -1.32
N SER A 112 -0.49 -4.33 -0.01
CA SER A 112 0.45 -4.90 0.94
C SER A 112 0.41 -6.43 0.95
N ILE A 113 -0.79 -7.02 0.92
CA ILE A 113 -0.97 -8.48 0.79
C ILE A 113 -0.32 -9.01 -0.50
N ILE A 114 -0.65 -8.41 -1.66
CA ILE A 114 -0.12 -8.88 -2.95
C ILE A 114 1.41 -8.78 -2.96
N SER A 115 1.98 -7.67 -2.50
CA SER A 115 3.44 -7.52 -2.39
C SER A 115 4.05 -8.61 -1.48
N THR A 116 3.39 -8.92 -0.36
CA THR A 116 3.85 -9.96 0.57
C THR A 116 3.84 -11.35 -0.07
N VAL A 117 2.85 -11.67 -0.92
CA VAL A 117 2.82 -12.95 -1.64
C VAL A 117 4.05 -13.09 -2.56
N PHE A 118 4.42 -12.03 -3.26
CA PHE A 118 5.65 -12.02 -4.09
C PHE A 118 6.92 -12.15 -3.23
N TRP A 119 6.96 -11.50 -2.07
CA TRP A 119 8.06 -11.70 -1.11
C TRP A 119 8.17 -13.16 -0.66
N ILE A 120 7.06 -13.76 -0.20
CA ILE A 120 7.02 -15.16 0.27
C ILE A 120 7.50 -16.09 -0.84
N GLY A 121 7.00 -15.94 -2.06
CA GLY A 121 7.42 -16.80 -3.17
C GLY A 121 8.87 -16.57 -3.58
N GLY A 122 9.40 -15.34 -3.47
CA GLY A 122 10.80 -15.02 -3.73
C GLY A 122 11.72 -15.69 -2.72
N VAL A 123 11.42 -15.54 -1.42
CA VAL A 123 12.16 -16.19 -0.33
C VAL A 123 12.07 -17.72 -0.43
N LEU A 124 10.89 -18.26 -0.76
CA LEU A 124 10.70 -19.70 -0.93
C LEU A 124 11.56 -20.26 -2.06
N SER A 125 11.61 -19.54 -3.18
CA SER A 125 12.38 -19.96 -4.35
C SER A 125 13.89 -19.93 -4.06
N LEU A 126 14.37 -18.88 -3.39
CA LEU A 126 15.78 -18.78 -2.96
C LEU A 126 16.13 -19.82 -1.89
N ALA A 127 15.26 -20.02 -0.89
CA ALA A 127 15.46 -21.04 0.14
C ALA A 127 15.50 -22.45 -0.46
N THR A 128 14.71 -22.70 -1.52
CA THR A 128 14.76 -23.95 -2.28
C THR A 128 16.07 -24.09 -3.04
N TYR A 129 16.55 -23.02 -3.68
CA TYR A 129 17.82 -22.99 -4.40
C TYR A 129 19.03 -23.25 -3.48
N PHE A 130 19.04 -22.66 -2.30
CA PHE A 130 20.13 -22.82 -1.31
C PHE A 130 20.00 -24.07 -0.42
N GLY A 131 18.99 -24.91 -0.64
CA GLY A 131 18.82 -26.15 0.13
C GLY A 131 18.45 -25.95 1.61
N VAL A 132 17.76 -24.86 1.95
CA VAL A 132 17.33 -24.59 3.33
C VAL A 132 16.26 -25.60 3.75
N GLU A 133 16.48 -26.33 4.85
CA GLU A 133 15.57 -27.38 5.33
C GLU A 133 14.16 -26.83 5.63
N SER A 134 14.06 -25.71 6.35
CA SER A 134 12.79 -25.07 6.74
C SER A 134 12.33 -23.97 5.76
N LYS A 135 12.45 -24.22 4.45
CA LYS A 135 12.12 -23.23 3.40
C LYS A 135 10.71 -22.63 3.52
N TRP A 136 9.70 -23.45 3.85
CA TRP A 136 8.32 -22.97 4.05
C TRP A 136 8.17 -22.12 5.30
N GLY A 137 8.75 -22.56 6.43
CA GLY A 137 8.71 -21.83 7.70
C GLY A 137 9.37 -20.47 7.57
N VAL A 138 10.59 -20.41 7.03
CA VAL A 138 11.32 -19.16 6.80
C VAL A 138 10.55 -18.20 5.91
N SER A 139 9.97 -18.70 4.82
CA SER A 139 9.22 -17.87 3.86
C SER A 139 7.93 -17.30 4.46
N LEU A 140 7.13 -18.14 5.11
CA LEU A 140 5.86 -17.71 5.71
C LEU A 140 6.07 -16.77 6.90
N ILE A 141 7.03 -17.06 7.78
CA ILE A 141 7.37 -16.21 8.93
C ILE A 141 7.89 -14.86 8.45
N SER A 142 8.82 -14.84 7.50
CA SER A 142 9.35 -13.58 6.96
C SER A 142 8.28 -12.74 6.28
N GLY A 143 7.38 -13.37 5.51
CA GLY A 143 6.23 -12.69 4.89
C GLY A 143 5.25 -12.14 5.91
N PHE A 144 4.92 -12.90 6.96
CA PHE A 144 4.04 -12.42 8.02
C PHE A 144 4.62 -11.21 8.77
N ILE A 145 5.91 -11.28 9.14
CA ILE A 145 6.62 -10.16 9.76
C ILE A 145 6.57 -8.92 8.85
N LEU A 146 6.85 -9.09 7.56
CA LEU A 146 6.84 -8.00 6.58
C LEU A 146 5.45 -7.38 6.41
N LEU A 147 4.38 -8.20 6.36
CA LEU A 147 3.00 -7.73 6.25
C LEU A 147 2.61 -6.89 7.46
N VAL A 148 2.88 -7.40 8.68
CA VAL A 148 2.58 -6.67 9.92
C VAL A 148 3.39 -5.38 9.98
N LEU A 149 4.70 -5.45 9.71
CA LEU A 149 5.60 -4.30 9.77
C LEU A 149 5.21 -3.21 8.75
N SER A 150 4.96 -3.57 7.49
CA SER A 150 4.61 -2.61 6.44
C SER A 150 3.29 -1.88 6.74
N ASN A 151 2.26 -2.60 7.20
CA ASN A 151 0.98 -1.99 7.57
C ASN A 151 1.08 -1.16 8.85
N PHE A 152 1.84 -1.63 9.84
CA PHE A 152 2.09 -0.88 11.06
C PHE A 152 2.83 0.44 10.78
N LEU A 153 3.90 0.38 9.98
CA LEU A 153 4.67 1.57 9.58
C LEU A 153 3.83 2.53 8.75
N ALA A 154 3.04 2.02 7.80
CA ALA A 154 2.12 2.86 7.00
C ALA A 154 1.06 3.52 7.88
N GLY A 155 0.44 2.78 8.81
CA GLY A 155 -0.54 3.32 9.76
C GLY A 155 0.06 4.39 10.66
N ARG A 156 1.25 4.13 11.22
CA ARG A 156 2.01 5.10 12.04
C ARG A 156 2.39 6.34 11.24
N TYR A 157 2.87 6.16 10.01
CA TYR A 157 3.21 7.26 9.11
C TYR A 157 1.99 8.13 8.79
N LEU A 158 0.87 7.52 8.39
CA LEU A 158 -0.39 8.22 8.12
C LEU A 158 -0.89 8.96 9.37
N LYS A 159 -0.85 8.32 10.54
CA LYS A 159 -1.29 8.94 11.81
C LYS A 159 -0.40 10.13 12.20
N ASN A 160 0.92 9.99 12.12
CA ASN A 160 1.85 11.03 12.54
C ASN A 160 1.88 12.20 11.55
N LYS A 161 2.01 11.92 10.24
CA LYS A 161 2.05 12.97 9.23
C LYS A 161 0.71 13.67 9.06
N SER A 162 -0.42 12.97 9.23
CA SER A 162 -1.72 13.64 9.22
C SER A 162 -1.98 14.55 10.42
N ARG A 163 -1.11 14.60 11.43
CA ARG A 163 -1.20 15.61 12.50
C ARG A 163 -0.44 16.89 12.19
N LEU A 164 0.50 16.85 11.24
CA LEU A 164 1.24 18.02 10.80
C LEU A 164 0.35 18.83 9.86
N ALA A 165 -0.61 19.57 10.40
CA ALA A 165 -1.42 20.48 9.61
C ALA A 165 -0.62 21.77 9.37
N ALA A 166 -0.57 22.23 8.11
CA ALA A 166 -0.14 23.59 7.80
C ALA A 166 -1.07 24.64 8.48
N ASP A 167 -2.30 24.27 8.80
CA ASP A 167 -3.25 25.11 9.55
C ASP A 167 -2.75 25.46 10.95
N ASP A 168 -2.03 24.59 11.68
CA ASP A 168 -1.52 24.96 13.00
C ASP A 168 -0.39 26.02 12.88
N ALA A 169 0.33 26.01 11.75
CA ALA A 169 1.37 26.99 11.43
C ALA A 169 0.81 28.31 10.85
N VAL A 170 -0.33 28.28 10.13
CA VAL A 170 -0.94 29.45 9.47
C VAL A 170 -2.04 30.09 10.32
N HIS A 171 -2.84 29.30 11.03
CA HIS A 171 -3.95 29.77 11.87
C HIS A 171 -3.64 29.79 13.36
N GLY A 172 -2.42 29.43 13.76
CA GLY A 172 -1.90 29.64 15.11
C GLY A 172 -2.75 28.97 16.18
N SER A 173 -2.80 27.63 16.19
CA SER A 173 -3.38 26.94 17.34
C SER A 173 -2.38 26.95 18.50
N LYS A 174 -2.60 27.83 19.49
CA LYS A 174 -2.20 27.56 20.87
C LYS A 174 -3.15 26.52 21.48
#